data_AF-A0A7T1AMM9-F1
#
_entry.id   AF-A0A7T1AMM9-F1
#
_cell.length_a   1.000
_cell.length_b   1.000
_cell.length_c   1.000
_cell.angle_alpha   90.00
_cell.angle_beta   90.00
_cell.angle_gamma   90.00
#
_symmetry.space_group_name_H-M   'P 1'
#
loop_
_entity.id
_entity.type
_entity.pdbx_description
1 polymer ?
#
loop_
_entity_poly.entity_id
_entity_poly.type
_entity_poly.pdbx_seq_one_letter_code
_entity_poly.pdbx_strand_id
1 'polypeptide(L)'
;MKRAFILAILSLTFIIFLNGCSGTPQNDLSSNLVCSITTQLSNNQICYQSSLANNSTQGFTITKVEVTVCVLGICGPAQGIPEAEAYCPAGQSETNSGCVDLTVTPGILTGTLKIAFSGTYDDGTPDEKTCTVNW
;
A
#
# COMPACT_ATOMS: atom_id res chain seq x y z
N MET A 1 4.49 -27.37 54.26
CA MET A 1 4.31 -26.13 53.48
C MET A 1 5.66 -25.71 52.91
N LYS A 2 5.99 -26.14 51.69
CA LYS A 2 7.18 -25.76 50.94
C LYS A 2 6.84 -25.92 49.47
N ARG A 3 6.79 -24.81 48.72
CA ARG A 3 6.94 -24.68 47.25
C ARG A 3 6.34 -23.34 46.82
N ALA A 4 7.12 -22.28 46.95
CA ALA A 4 6.85 -20.98 46.36
C ALA A 4 8.19 -20.37 45.94
N PHE A 5 8.84 -20.96 44.94
CA PHE A 5 10.13 -20.44 44.43
C PHE A 5 10.35 -20.65 42.93
N ILE A 6 9.32 -21.04 42.17
CA ILE A 6 9.45 -21.26 40.72
C ILE A 6 8.18 -20.77 40.03
N LEU A 7 8.01 -19.45 39.93
CA LEU A 7 6.95 -18.85 39.10
C LEU A 7 7.23 -17.38 38.75
N ALA A 8 8.51 -16.98 38.73
CA ALA A 8 8.91 -15.59 38.43
C ALA A 8 9.83 -15.45 37.20
N ILE A 9 10.14 -16.53 36.48
CA ILE A 9 11.09 -16.49 35.35
C ILE A 9 10.46 -16.91 34.01
N LEU A 10 9.19 -17.37 33.99
CA LEU A 10 8.52 -17.79 32.74
C LEU A 10 7.63 -16.72 32.09
N SER A 11 7.47 -15.55 32.70
CA SER A 11 6.59 -14.48 32.19
C SER A 11 7.32 -13.38 31.42
N LEU A 12 8.66 -13.43 31.28
CA LEU A 12 9.46 -12.34 30.72
C LEU A 12 10.00 -12.56 29.30
N THR A 13 9.69 -13.67 28.63
CA THR A 13 10.19 -13.97 27.27
C THR A 13 9.13 -14.02 26.18
N PHE A 14 7.87 -13.69 26.48
CA PHE A 14 6.79 -13.67 25.47
C PHE A 14 6.35 -12.26 25.04
N ILE A 15 7.09 -11.21 25.40
CA ILE A 15 6.77 -9.80 25.08
C ILE A 15 7.82 -9.18 24.14
N ILE A 16 8.34 -9.89 23.13
CA ILE A 16 9.22 -9.26 22.10
C ILE A 16 8.98 -9.81 20.67
N PHE A 17 7.83 -10.41 20.36
CA PHE A 17 7.54 -10.91 18.99
C PHE A 17 6.30 -10.34 18.30
N LEU A 18 5.77 -9.19 18.76
CA LEU A 18 4.63 -8.52 18.09
C LEU A 18 4.97 -7.15 17.47
N ASN A 19 6.24 -6.79 17.35
CA ASN A 19 6.64 -5.58 16.62
C ASN A 19 6.95 -5.94 15.17
N GLY A 20 5.93 -5.86 14.31
CA GLY A 20 6.12 -5.90 12.87
C GLY A 20 4.78 -5.84 12.14
N CYS A 21 4.50 -4.69 11.53
CA CYS A 21 3.30 -4.35 10.76
C CYS A 21 2.05 -3.99 11.57
N SER A 22 2.10 -2.84 12.23
CA SER A 22 0.89 -2.03 12.43
C SER A 22 1.19 -0.63 11.91
N GLY A 23 1.08 -0.48 10.59
CA GLY A 23 0.83 0.83 10.02
C GLY A 23 -0.55 1.24 10.51
N THR A 24 -0.60 2.18 11.45
CA THR A 24 -1.84 2.77 11.92
C THR A 24 -2.55 3.35 10.70
N PRO A 25 -3.79 2.95 10.36
CA PRO A 25 -4.54 3.65 9.33
C PRO A 25 -4.78 5.06 9.87
N GLN A 26 -4.08 6.02 9.28
CA GLN A 26 -4.26 7.42 9.58
C GLN A 26 -5.70 7.78 9.22
N ASN A 27 -6.50 8.12 10.23
CA ASN A 27 -7.84 8.67 10.09
C ASN A 27 -7.73 10.04 9.38
N ASP A 28 -7.75 10.03 8.05
CA ASP A 28 -8.23 11.16 7.27
C ASP A 28 -9.73 10.98 7.07
N LEU A 29 -10.50 12.08 7.08
CA LEU A 29 -11.93 12.14 6.73
C LEU A 29 -12.22 11.06 5.69
N SER A 30 -12.99 10.04 6.06
CA SER A 30 -12.95 8.75 5.37
C SER A 30 -13.24 8.92 3.88
N SER A 31 -12.19 9.05 3.06
CA SER A 31 -12.33 9.03 1.61
C SER A 31 -13.06 7.73 1.29
N ASN A 32 -14.12 7.84 0.48
CA ASN A 32 -14.88 6.66 0.07
C ASN A 32 -14.03 5.74 -0.80
N LEU A 33 -12.83 6.16 -1.19
CA LEU A 33 -11.85 5.34 -1.86
C LEU A 33 -11.01 4.55 -0.85
N VAL A 34 -10.97 3.24 -1.03
CA VAL A 34 -10.07 2.33 -0.33
C VAL A 34 -9.13 1.75 -1.37
N CYS A 35 -7.83 1.79 -1.11
CA CYS A 35 -6.87 1.24 -2.04
C CYS A 35 -5.93 0.25 -1.38
N SER A 36 -5.54 -0.78 -2.13
CA SER A 36 -4.66 -1.85 -1.69
C SER A 36 -3.61 -2.15 -2.75
N ILE A 37 -2.47 -2.66 -2.31
CA ILE A 37 -1.33 -2.97 -3.17
C ILE A 37 -0.76 -4.32 -2.72
N THR A 38 -0.54 -5.20 -3.68
CA THR A 38 0.28 -6.40 -3.52
C THR A 38 1.53 -6.26 -4.37
N THR A 39 2.67 -6.73 -3.85
CA THR A 39 3.96 -6.64 -4.52
C THR A 39 4.65 -8.00 -4.54
N GLN A 40 5.35 -8.27 -5.63
CA GLN A 40 6.23 -9.40 -5.79
C GLN A 40 7.61 -8.91 -6.25
N LEU A 41 8.66 -9.37 -5.57
CA LEU A 41 10.04 -9.13 -5.97
C LEU A 41 10.59 -10.36 -6.67
N SER A 42 11.06 -10.20 -7.89
CA SER A 42 11.73 -11.25 -8.66
C SER A 42 12.70 -10.65 -9.67
N ASN A 43 13.89 -11.24 -9.86
CA ASN A 43 14.82 -10.87 -10.93
C ASN A 43 15.10 -9.35 -11.06
N ASN A 44 15.43 -8.68 -9.95
CA ASN A 44 15.65 -7.22 -9.90
C ASN A 44 14.46 -6.38 -10.41
N GLN A 45 13.24 -6.91 -10.34
CA GLN A 45 12.01 -6.17 -10.62
C GLN A 45 11.08 -6.21 -9.42
N ILE A 46 10.31 -5.13 -9.28
CA ILE A 46 9.14 -5.08 -8.42
C ILE A 46 7.92 -5.07 -9.31
N CYS A 47 7.21 -6.18 -9.33
CA CYS A 47 5.89 -6.24 -9.93
C CYS A 47 4.83 -5.95 -8.87
N TYR A 48 3.82 -5.19 -9.26
CA TYR A 48 2.74 -4.79 -8.37
C TYR A 48 1.39 -5.03 -9.02
N GLN A 49 0.40 -5.29 -8.16
CA GLN A 49 -1.01 -5.21 -8.50
C GLN A 49 -1.67 -4.32 -7.45
N SER A 50 -2.37 -3.31 -7.91
CA SER A 50 -3.06 -2.32 -7.09
C SER A 50 -4.54 -2.32 -7.39
N SER A 51 -5.36 -2.04 -6.39
CA SER A 51 -6.80 -1.91 -6.56
C SER A 51 -7.32 -0.68 -5.85
N LEU A 52 -8.25 0.03 -6.48
CA LEU A 52 -9.01 1.14 -5.94
C LEU A 52 -10.48 0.74 -5.85
N ALA A 53 -10.94 0.46 -4.64
CA ALA A 53 -12.34 0.21 -4.33
C ALA A 53 -13.05 1.52 -4.01
N ASN A 54 -14.21 1.72 -4.63
CA ASN A 54 -15.07 2.88 -4.41
C ASN A 54 -16.25 2.47 -3.52
N ASN A 55 -16.18 2.80 -2.24
CA ASN A 55 -17.26 2.58 -1.27
C ASN A 55 -18.31 3.71 -1.27
N SER A 56 -18.24 4.65 -2.22
CA SER A 56 -19.24 5.69 -2.39
C SER A 56 -20.51 5.12 -3.01
N THR A 57 -21.61 5.86 -2.89
CA THR A 57 -22.84 5.64 -3.67
C THR A 57 -22.77 6.22 -5.08
N GLN A 58 -21.72 7.00 -5.38
CA GLN A 58 -21.44 7.58 -6.69
C GLN A 58 -20.29 6.84 -7.38
N GLY A 59 -20.26 6.85 -8.70
CA GLY A 59 -19.10 6.41 -9.47
C GLY A 59 -17.91 7.37 -9.34
N PHE A 60 -16.72 6.84 -9.60
CA PHE A 60 -15.47 7.60 -9.59
C PHE A 60 -14.71 7.35 -10.89
N THR A 61 -14.43 8.41 -11.65
CA THR A 61 -13.59 8.33 -12.85
C THR A 61 -12.15 8.56 -12.45
N ILE A 62 -11.33 7.53 -12.59
CA ILE A 62 -9.88 7.59 -12.44
C ILE A 62 -9.32 8.28 -13.69
N THR A 63 -8.60 9.36 -13.48
CA THR A 63 -7.98 10.13 -14.57
C THR A 63 -6.48 9.86 -14.66
N LYS A 64 -5.85 9.49 -13.56
CA LYS A 64 -4.42 9.28 -13.48
C LYS A 64 -4.05 8.32 -12.37
N VAL A 65 -3.10 7.44 -12.66
CA VAL A 65 -2.41 6.61 -11.68
C VAL A 65 -0.92 6.87 -11.79
N GLU A 66 -0.29 7.18 -10.66
CA GLU A 66 1.15 7.40 -10.57
C GLU A 66 1.81 6.44 -9.61
N VAL A 67 2.96 5.92 -10.01
CA VAL A 67 3.74 4.95 -9.24
C VAL A 67 5.11 5.52 -8.93
N THR A 68 5.51 5.44 -7.67
CA THR A 68 6.84 5.86 -7.21
C THR A 68 7.48 4.74 -6.40
N VAL A 69 8.71 4.38 -6.74
CA VAL A 69 9.51 3.40 -6.00
C VAL A 69 10.61 4.13 -5.24
N CYS A 70 10.75 3.80 -3.96
CA CYS A 70 11.82 4.27 -3.10
C CYS A 70 12.62 3.08 -2.57
N VAL A 71 13.93 3.08 -2.78
CA VAL A 71 14.85 2.03 -2.28
C VAL A 71 15.84 2.69 -1.35
N LEU A 72 16.00 2.15 -0.13
CA LEU A 72 16.89 2.72 0.89
C LEU A 72 16.67 4.23 1.14
N GLY A 73 15.41 4.68 1.02
CA GLY A 73 15.02 6.07 1.22
C GLY A 73 15.23 7.00 0.01
N ILE A 74 15.79 6.53 -1.10
CA ILE A 74 15.93 7.30 -2.34
C ILE A 74 14.79 6.93 -3.28
N CYS A 75 13.96 7.92 -3.62
CA CYS A 75 12.82 7.74 -4.52
C CYS A 75 13.18 8.10 -5.96
N GLY A 76 12.74 7.27 -6.90
CA GLY A 76 12.72 7.62 -8.32
C GLY A 76 11.63 8.65 -8.63
N PRO A 77 11.61 9.20 -9.86
CA PRO A 77 10.50 10.01 -10.32
C PRO A 77 9.20 9.20 -10.38
N ALA A 78 8.06 9.85 -10.19
CA ALA A 78 6.77 9.23 -10.41
C ALA A 78 6.60 8.85 -11.90
N GLN A 79 6.09 7.65 -12.15
CA GLN A 79 5.78 7.13 -13.48
C GLN A 79 4.27 6.99 -13.62
N GLY A 80 3.70 7.53 -14.69
CA GLY A 80 2.27 7.38 -14.99
C GLY A 80 1.95 6.04 -15.62
N ILE A 81 0.78 5.48 -15.33
CA ILE A 81 0.26 4.28 -16.01
C ILE A 81 -0.46 4.73 -17.30
N PRO A 82 -0.04 4.29 -18.50
CA PRO A 82 -0.55 4.80 -19.79
C PRO A 82 -2.06 4.58 -20.04
N GLU A 83 -2.69 3.68 -19.30
CA GLU A 83 -4.12 3.30 -19.44
C GLU A 83 -4.90 3.52 -18.14
N ALA A 84 -4.46 4.49 -17.33
CA ALA A 84 -5.07 4.82 -16.05
C ALA A 84 -6.49 5.42 -16.14
N GLU A 85 -6.95 5.80 -17.34
CA GLU A 85 -8.30 6.30 -17.55
C GLU A 85 -9.30 5.15 -17.44
N ALA A 86 -9.94 5.06 -16.28
CA ALA A 86 -10.89 4.01 -15.95
C ALA A 86 -12.04 4.57 -15.14
N TYR A 87 -13.18 3.89 -15.17
CA TYR A 87 -14.34 4.25 -14.36
C TYR A 87 -14.58 3.16 -13.31
N CYS A 88 -14.60 3.56 -12.04
CA CYS A 88 -14.87 2.70 -10.89
C CYS A 88 -16.29 2.96 -10.37
N PRO A 89 -17.28 2.13 -10.74
CA PRO A 89 -18.66 2.32 -10.29
C PRO A 89 -18.81 2.28 -8.77
N ALA A 90 -19.90 2.83 -8.26
CA ALA A 90 -20.27 2.73 -6.85
C ALA A 90 -20.25 1.28 -6.34
N GLY A 91 -19.54 1.03 -5.25
CA GLY A 91 -19.38 -0.29 -4.63
C GLY A 91 -18.49 -1.28 -5.39
N GLN A 92 -17.81 -0.85 -6.46
CA GLN A 92 -16.93 -1.70 -7.28
C GLN A 92 -15.45 -1.34 -7.07
N SER A 93 -14.55 -2.10 -7.70
CA SER A 93 -13.12 -1.87 -7.64
C SER A 93 -12.46 -1.95 -9.01
N GLU A 94 -11.53 -1.04 -9.28
CA GLU A 94 -10.67 -1.09 -10.46
C GLU A 94 -9.27 -1.61 -10.10
N THR A 95 -8.62 -2.32 -11.02
CA THR A 95 -7.30 -2.94 -10.79
C THR A 95 -6.28 -2.44 -11.81
N ASN A 96 -5.08 -2.11 -11.33
CA ASN A 96 -3.96 -1.69 -12.16
C ASN A 96 -2.71 -2.49 -11.77
N SER A 97 -1.93 -2.91 -12.77
CA SER A 97 -0.70 -3.69 -12.55
C SER A 97 0.45 -3.16 -13.39
N GLY A 98 1.66 -3.49 -12.97
CA GLY A 98 2.87 -3.11 -13.68
C GLY A 98 4.12 -3.69 -13.01
N CYS A 99 5.27 -3.48 -13.64
CA CYS A 99 6.56 -3.86 -13.08
C CYS A 99 7.56 -2.70 -13.24
N VAL A 100 8.39 -2.52 -12.22
CA VAL A 100 9.45 -1.50 -12.19
C VAL A 100 10.79 -2.20 -12.04
N ASP A 101 11.72 -1.91 -12.95
CA ASP A 101 13.10 -2.37 -12.86
C ASP A 101 13.83 -1.68 -11.70
N LEU A 102 14.52 -2.47 -10.88
CA LEU A 102 15.39 -1.99 -9.83
C LEU A 102 16.81 -1.82 -10.37
N THR A 103 17.37 -0.63 -10.15
CA THR A 103 18.75 -0.31 -10.53
C THR A 103 19.81 -0.90 -9.62
N VAL A 104 19.44 -1.80 -8.69
CA VAL A 104 20.30 -2.28 -7.60
C VAL A 104 20.61 -3.79 -7.70
N THR A 105 21.82 -4.13 -7.25
CA THR A 105 22.40 -5.48 -7.21
C THR A 105 21.71 -6.43 -6.22
N PRO A 106 21.87 -7.76 -6.38
CA PRO A 106 21.27 -8.77 -5.50
C PRO A 106 21.66 -8.58 -4.01
N GLY A 107 20.67 -8.52 -3.12
CA GLY A 107 20.83 -8.36 -1.66
C GLY A 107 19.46 -8.21 -0.97
N ILE A 108 19.42 -8.16 0.36
CA ILE A 108 18.20 -7.82 1.11
C ILE A 108 18.03 -6.30 1.04
N LEU A 109 17.11 -5.85 0.21
CA LEU A 109 16.75 -4.44 0.07
C LEU A 109 15.47 -4.17 0.84
N THR A 110 15.45 -3.08 1.59
CA THR A 110 14.21 -2.49 2.09
C THR A 110 13.77 -1.36 1.17
N GLY A 111 12.47 -1.20 1.02
CA GLY A 111 11.95 -0.15 0.17
C GLY A 111 10.46 0.08 0.35
N THR A 112 9.97 1.02 -0.44
CA THR A 112 8.60 1.48 -0.40
C THR A 112 8.09 1.70 -1.82
N LEU A 113 6.86 1.25 -2.08
CA LEU A 113 6.14 1.49 -3.33
C LEU A 113 4.92 2.32 -2.97
N LYS A 114 4.79 3.46 -3.65
CA LYS A 114 3.66 4.39 -3.51
C LYS A 114 2.87 4.41 -4.80
N ILE A 115 1.56 4.28 -4.70
CA ILE A 115 0.63 4.40 -5.83
C ILE A 115 -0.43 5.42 -5.47
N ALA A 116 -0.56 6.45 -6.29
CA ALA A 116 -1.56 7.50 -6.16
C ALA A 116 -2.58 7.40 -7.29
N PHE A 117 -3.86 7.39 -6.94
CA PHE A 117 -4.99 7.45 -7.84
C PHE A 117 -5.64 8.81 -7.71
N SER A 118 -5.85 9.52 -8.82
CA SER A 118 -6.56 10.81 -8.82
C SER A 118 -7.64 10.83 -9.88
N GLY A 119 -8.74 11.54 -9.57
CA GLY A 119 -9.92 11.52 -10.39
C GLY A 119 -11.06 12.35 -9.82
N THR A 120 -12.26 12.13 -10.33
CA THR A 120 -13.47 12.87 -9.96
C THR A 120 -14.66 11.93 -9.79
N TYR A 121 -15.47 12.18 -8.76
CA TYR A 121 -16.79 11.57 -8.62
C TYR A 121 -17.76 12.08 -9.70
N ASP A 122 -18.87 11.35 -9.89
CA ASP A 122 -19.92 11.71 -10.85
C ASP A 122 -20.53 13.10 -10.65
N ASP A 123 -20.48 13.63 -9.42
CA ASP A 123 -20.93 15.00 -9.10
C ASP A 123 -19.88 16.09 -9.39
N GLY A 124 -18.73 15.70 -9.93
CA GLY A 124 -17.61 16.56 -10.26
C GLY A 124 -16.63 16.79 -9.11
N THR A 125 -16.86 16.21 -7.93
CA THR A 125 -15.95 16.36 -6.78
C THR A 125 -14.63 15.64 -7.04
N PRO A 126 -13.47 16.33 -7.02
CA PRO A 126 -12.18 15.68 -7.15
C PRO A 126 -11.80 14.92 -5.87
N ASP A 127 -11.13 13.79 -6.01
CA ASP A 127 -10.51 13.07 -4.90
C ASP A 127 -9.19 12.41 -5.33
N GLU A 128 -8.32 12.18 -4.36
CA GLU A 128 -7.06 11.47 -4.55
C GLU A 128 -6.87 10.44 -3.43
N LYS A 129 -6.45 9.23 -3.82
CA LYS A 129 -6.08 8.18 -2.89
C LYS A 129 -4.66 7.70 -3.13
N THR A 130 -3.83 7.80 -2.10
CA THR A 130 -2.49 7.20 -2.08
C THR A 130 -2.47 5.96 -1.19
N CYS A 131 -1.90 4.87 -1.69
CA CYS A 131 -1.52 3.71 -0.87
C CYS A 131 -0.02 3.47 -0.95
N THR A 132 0.49 2.82 0.08
CA THR A 132 1.91 2.58 0.25
C THR A 132 2.13 1.19 0.83
N VAL A 133 3.09 0.46 0.27
CA VAL A 133 3.54 -0.83 0.79
C VAL A 133 5.05 -0.77 1.02
N ASN A 134 5.47 -1.32 2.15
CA ASN A 134 6.88 -1.48 2.51
C ASN A 134 7.25 -2.96 2.41
N TRP A 135 8.49 -3.24 2.03
CA TRP A 135 9.10 -4.57 2.07
C TRP A 135 10.49 -4.51 2.68
#